data_AF-A0A081CD15-F1
#
_entry.id   AF-A0A081CD15-F1
#
_cell.length_a   1.000
_cell.length_b   1.000
_cell.length_c   1.000
_cell.angle_alpha   90.00
_cell.angle_beta   90.00
_cell.angle_gamma   90.00
#
_symmetry.space_group_name_H-M   'P 1'
#
loop_
_entity.id
_entity.type
_entity.pdbx_description
1 polymer ?
#
loop_
_entity_poly.entity_id
_entity_poly.type
_entity_poly.pdbx_seq_one_letter_code
_entity_poly.pdbx_strand_id
1 'polypeptide(L)'
;MKVFAALYTFAVLAVVGVSAAFPPMPENVANGGEALRTLWAAASQGTFMNVLTHNMRSIQGPWTEFLTTEGEQIVNNYYREAFREKHNAAVLHGHSKFVRMAKFDITEPYRFQPNSDAYKSKVAATLISTFADRLAAAREAQLAKDIHRPPSFSN
;
A
#
# COMPACT_ATOMS: atom_id res chain seq x y z
N MET A 1 -29.71 -51.33 32.41
CA MET A 1 -28.82 -51.92 31.38
C MET A 1 -29.12 -51.29 30.02
N LYS A 2 -28.12 -51.20 29.12
CA LYS A 2 -27.98 -50.36 27.89
C LYS A 2 -27.29 -49.02 28.19
N VAL A 3 -25.97 -48.94 28.38
CA VAL A 3 -24.77 -49.24 27.56
C VAL A 3 -24.53 -48.28 26.37
N PHE A 4 -23.29 -47.72 26.38
CA PHE A 4 -22.48 -47.07 25.32
C PHE A 4 -22.76 -45.57 25.03
N ALA A 5 -21.89 -44.63 25.39
CA ALA A 5 -20.50 -44.35 24.98
C ALA A 5 -20.41 -43.32 23.83
N ALA A 6 -19.84 -42.16 24.18
CA ALA A 6 -18.93 -41.29 23.42
C ALA A 6 -19.25 -40.95 21.95
N LEU A 7 -19.27 -39.65 21.62
CA LEU A 7 -18.15 -38.99 20.91
C LEU A 7 -18.52 -37.57 20.45
N TYR A 8 -17.62 -36.66 20.80
CA TYR A 8 -17.30 -35.37 20.17
C TYR A 8 -17.97 -35.11 18.81
N THR A 9 -18.71 -34.01 18.70
CA THR A 9 -18.98 -33.38 17.41
C THR A 9 -18.64 -31.90 17.48
N PHE A 10 -17.44 -31.61 16.98
CA PHE A 10 -16.91 -30.38 16.42
C PHE A 10 -17.80 -29.12 16.57
N ALA A 11 -17.35 -28.22 17.42
CA ALA A 11 -17.64 -26.80 17.26
C ALA A 11 -17.02 -26.35 15.92
N VAL A 12 -17.84 -26.30 14.86
CA VAL A 12 -17.49 -25.56 13.66
C VAL A 12 -17.56 -24.09 14.04
N LEU A 13 -16.41 -23.54 14.44
CA LEU A 13 -16.20 -22.10 14.45
C LEU A 13 -16.36 -21.64 13.00
N ALA A 14 -17.56 -21.18 12.65
CA ALA A 14 -17.76 -20.37 11.47
C ALA A 14 -16.92 -19.11 11.68
N VAL A 15 -15.70 -19.11 11.13
CA VAL A 15 -14.98 -17.87 10.88
C VAL A 15 -15.84 -17.13 9.89
N VAL A 16 -16.70 -16.25 10.41
CA VAL A 16 -17.33 -15.21 9.61
C VAL A 16 -16.16 -14.47 8.97
N GLY A 17 -15.95 -14.71 7.68
CA GLY A 17 -14.97 -14.00 6.89
C GLY A 17 -15.31 -12.53 6.97
N VAL A 18 -14.58 -11.79 7.81
CA VAL A 18 -14.47 -10.35 7.67
C VAL A 18 -13.87 -10.17 6.29
N SER A 19 -14.71 -9.79 5.32
CA SER A 19 -14.26 -9.39 4.00
C SER A 19 -13.21 -8.30 4.22
N ALA A 20 -11.95 -8.64 3.93
CA ALA A 20 -10.87 -7.66 4.05
C ALA A 20 -11.18 -6.53 3.07
N ALA A 21 -11.59 -5.39 3.60
CA ALA A 21 -11.90 -4.21 2.78
C ALA A 21 -10.63 -3.52 2.25
N PHE A 22 -9.45 -3.98 2.69
CA PHE A 22 -8.15 -3.66 2.12
C PHE A 22 -7.66 -4.86 1.28
N PRO A 23 -7.08 -4.65 0.10
CA PRO A 23 -6.62 -5.75 -0.76
C PRO A 23 -5.52 -6.60 -0.07
N PRO A 24 -5.39 -7.88 -0.44
CA PRO A 24 -4.27 -8.71 0.00
C PRO A 24 -2.94 -8.10 -0.46
N MET A 25 -1.87 -8.36 0.28
CA MET A 25 -0.53 -7.85 -0.05
C MET A 25 -0.06 -8.41 -1.40
N PRO A 26 0.23 -7.55 -2.39
CA PRO A 26 0.71 -7.99 -3.70
C PRO A 26 2.18 -8.41 -3.64
N GLU A 27 2.61 -9.23 -4.61
CA GLU A 27 3.95 -9.85 -4.63
C GLU A 27 5.10 -8.83 -4.68
N ASN A 28 4.93 -7.76 -5.45
CA ASN A 28 5.88 -6.64 -5.55
C ASN A 28 6.17 -5.99 -4.17
N VAL A 29 5.15 -5.88 -3.32
CA VAL A 29 5.28 -5.38 -1.94
C VAL A 29 5.88 -6.44 -1.04
N ALA A 30 5.44 -7.69 -1.15
CA ALA A 30 5.95 -8.81 -0.36
C ALA A 30 7.47 -9.01 -0.55
N ASN A 31 7.94 -8.86 -1.80
CA ASN A 31 9.36 -8.96 -2.18
C ASN A 31 10.12 -7.64 -2.04
N GLY A 32 9.42 -6.55 -1.69
CA GLY A 32 9.95 -5.19 -1.66
C GLY A 32 10.91 -4.88 -0.51
N GLY A 33 10.93 -5.73 0.52
CA GLY A 33 11.70 -5.56 1.76
C GLY A 33 10.82 -5.26 2.98
N GLU A 34 11.43 -5.20 4.16
CA GLU A 34 10.69 -4.98 5.41
C GLU A 34 9.95 -3.63 5.43
N ALA A 35 10.61 -2.54 5.03
CA ALA A 35 10.00 -1.22 5.06
C ALA A 35 8.72 -1.11 4.21
N LEU A 36 8.70 -1.72 3.01
CA LEU A 36 7.51 -1.77 2.16
C LEU A 36 6.39 -2.61 2.76
N ARG A 37 6.71 -3.78 3.33
CA ARG A 37 5.74 -4.62 4.03
C ARG A 37 5.15 -3.91 5.24
N THR A 38 5.94 -3.16 5.99
CA THR A 38 5.47 -2.34 7.12
C THR A 38 4.56 -1.21 6.65
N LEU A 39 4.93 -0.49 5.58
CA LEU A 39 4.10 0.57 5.02
C LEU A 39 2.74 0.03 4.55
N TRP A 40 2.73 -1.13 3.88
CA TRP A 40 1.50 -1.83 3.49
C TRP A 40 0.66 -2.25 4.70
N ALA A 41 1.28 -2.84 5.72
CA ALA A 41 0.58 -3.26 6.93
C ALA A 41 -0.04 -2.07 7.68
N ALA A 42 0.64 -0.92 7.72
CA ALA A 42 0.08 0.30 8.29
C ALA A 42 -1.17 0.77 7.51
N ALA A 43 -1.10 0.75 6.17
CA ALA A 43 -2.22 1.11 5.32
C ALA A 43 -3.39 0.13 5.45
N SER A 44 -3.11 -1.18 5.55
CA SER A 44 -4.14 -2.20 5.76
C SER A 44 -4.82 -2.08 7.12
N GLN A 45 -4.16 -1.47 8.10
CA GLN A 45 -4.72 -1.12 9.41
C GLN A 45 -5.36 0.28 9.43
N GLY A 46 -5.43 0.97 8.29
CA GLY A 46 -6.12 2.24 8.17
C GLY A 46 -5.25 3.48 8.36
N THR A 47 -3.93 3.37 8.18
CA THR A 47 -3.01 4.51 8.31
C THR A 47 -2.14 4.67 7.07
N PHE A 48 -2.33 5.77 6.35
CA PHE A 48 -1.44 6.18 5.26
C PHE A 48 -0.43 7.23 5.74
N MET A 49 0.82 7.16 5.27
CA MET A 49 1.91 8.03 5.69
C MET A 49 2.73 8.49 4.49
N ASN A 50 2.89 9.80 4.32
CA ASN A 50 3.87 10.39 3.39
C ASN A 50 5.24 10.64 4.06
N VAL A 51 5.24 10.87 5.38
CA VAL A 51 6.45 10.87 6.22
C VAL A 51 6.51 9.57 7.02
N LEU A 52 7.55 8.77 6.76
CA LEU A 52 7.72 7.42 7.28
C LEU A 52 8.42 7.44 8.64
N THR A 53 8.09 6.46 9.48
CA THR A 53 8.73 6.27 10.79
C THR A 53 10.16 5.74 10.65
N HIS A 54 10.92 5.78 11.75
CA HIS A 54 12.36 5.47 11.75
C HIS A 54 12.73 4.12 11.11
N ASN A 55 11.95 3.07 11.35
CA ASN A 55 12.13 1.73 10.80
C ASN A 55 11.90 1.63 9.28
N MET A 56 11.31 2.65 8.65
CA MET A 56 11.09 2.72 7.19
C MET A 56 11.95 3.81 6.53
N ARG A 57 12.88 4.42 7.26
CA ARG A 57 13.69 5.54 6.75
C ARG A 57 14.48 5.21 5.49
N SER A 58 14.86 3.94 5.30
CA SER A 58 15.59 3.47 4.13
C SER A 58 14.88 3.74 2.80
N ILE A 59 13.55 3.86 2.80
CA ILE A 59 12.75 4.16 1.60
C ILE A 59 12.18 5.59 1.58
N GLN A 60 12.43 6.43 2.59
CA GLN A 60 11.83 7.77 2.68
C GLN A 60 12.19 8.66 1.49
N GLY A 61 13.46 8.67 1.06
CA GLY A 61 13.91 9.48 -0.08
C GLY A 61 13.15 9.12 -1.35
N PRO A 62 13.25 7.86 -1.83
CA PRO A 62 12.50 7.40 -2.99
C PRO A 62 10.98 7.55 -2.86
N TRP A 63 10.43 7.36 -1.65
CA TRP A 63 8.99 7.55 -1.38
C TRP A 63 8.55 9.01 -1.56
N THR A 64 9.35 9.95 -1.07
CA THR A 64 9.11 11.39 -1.23
C THR A 64 9.16 11.77 -2.70
N GLU A 65 10.18 11.30 -3.41
CA GLU A 65 10.32 11.53 -4.85
C GLU A 65 9.10 10.98 -5.60
N PHE A 66 8.72 9.72 -5.36
CA PHE A 66 7.54 9.11 -5.97
C PHE A 66 6.25 9.89 -5.73
N LEU A 67 5.97 10.25 -4.46
CA LEU A 67 4.74 10.97 -4.12
C LEU A 67 4.67 12.34 -4.79
N THR A 68 5.80 13.07 -4.83
CA THR A 68 5.86 14.41 -5.42
C THR A 68 5.84 14.40 -6.95
N THR A 69 6.40 13.38 -7.60
CA THR A 69 6.44 13.30 -9.08
C THR A 69 5.21 12.63 -9.68
N GLU A 70 4.68 11.60 -9.03
CA GLU A 70 3.64 10.72 -9.60
C GLU A 70 2.39 10.63 -8.72
N GLY A 71 2.54 10.79 -7.40
CA GLY A 71 1.49 10.53 -6.43
C GLY A 71 0.21 11.35 -6.66
N GLU A 72 0.34 12.66 -6.95
CA GLU A 72 -0.82 13.50 -7.24
C GLU A 72 -1.60 12.99 -8.47
N GLN A 73 -0.89 12.66 -9.56
CA GLN A 73 -1.53 12.19 -10.78
C GLN A 73 -2.25 10.87 -10.57
N ILE A 74 -1.65 9.94 -9.82
CA ILE A 74 -2.27 8.65 -9.48
C ILE A 74 -3.56 8.88 -8.69
N VAL A 75 -3.53 9.73 -7.66
CA VAL A 75 -4.71 10.08 -6.85
C VAL A 75 -5.79 10.71 -7.74
N ASN A 76 -5.43 11.69 -8.55
CA ASN A 76 -6.37 12.39 -9.44
C ASN A 76 -7.02 11.43 -10.45
N ASN A 77 -6.24 10.53 -11.05
CA ASN A 77 -6.76 9.54 -11.99
C ASN A 77 -7.73 8.58 -11.31
N TYR A 78 -7.35 8.03 -10.15
CA TYR A 78 -8.19 7.10 -9.39
C TYR A 78 -9.55 7.72 -9.05
N TYR A 79 -9.57 8.93 -8.48
CA TYR A 79 -10.83 9.57 -8.09
C TYR A 79 -11.64 10.07 -9.29
N ARG A 80 -10.99 10.49 -10.39
CA ARG A 80 -11.69 10.85 -11.62
C ARG A 80 -12.44 9.65 -12.21
N GLU A 81 -11.82 8.48 -12.20
CA GLU A 81 -12.46 7.24 -12.66
C GLU A 81 -13.57 6.77 -11.72
N ALA A 82 -13.30 6.75 -10.41
CA ALA A 82 -14.25 6.30 -9.39
C ALA A 82 -15.49 7.22 -9.27
N PHE A 83 -15.35 8.51 -9.55
CA PHE A 83 -16.39 9.52 -9.36
C PHE A 83 -16.65 10.34 -10.63
N ARG A 84 -16.59 9.69 -11.80
CA ARG A 84 -16.72 10.33 -13.12
C ARG A 84 -17.92 11.27 -13.25
N GLU A 85 -19.05 10.91 -12.63
CA GLU A 85 -20.31 11.67 -12.69
C GLU A 85 -20.63 12.45 -11.41
N LYS A 86 -19.79 12.35 -10.36
CA LYS A 86 -20.08 12.88 -9.02
C LYS A 86 -18.84 13.50 -8.36
N HIS A 87 -18.29 14.56 -8.96
CA HIS A 87 -17.04 15.18 -8.49
C HIS A 87 -17.06 15.60 -7.01
N ASN A 88 -18.20 16.09 -6.49
CA ASN A 88 -18.30 16.46 -5.07
C ASN A 88 -18.15 15.26 -4.11
N ALA A 89 -18.47 14.05 -4.56
CA ALA A 89 -18.31 12.84 -3.75
C ALA A 89 -16.83 12.46 -3.59
N ALA A 90 -15.96 12.77 -4.56
CA ALA A 90 -14.53 12.47 -4.47
C ALA A 90 -13.88 13.13 -3.24
N VAL A 91 -14.25 14.39 -2.96
CA VAL A 91 -13.75 15.14 -1.80
C VAL A 91 -14.18 14.48 -0.50
N LEU A 92 -15.46 14.11 -0.37
CA LEU A 92 -15.98 13.38 0.79
C LEU A 92 -15.25 12.05 1.03
N HIS A 93 -14.84 11.39 -0.05
CA HIS A 93 -14.12 10.13 -0.01
C HIS A 93 -12.60 10.27 0.09
N GLY A 94 -12.08 11.47 0.35
CA GLY A 94 -10.68 11.70 0.76
C GLY A 94 -9.75 12.24 -0.32
N HIS A 95 -10.23 12.53 -1.53
CA HIS A 95 -9.42 13.01 -2.65
C HIS A 95 -8.49 14.17 -2.28
N SER A 96 -9.05 15.29 -1.79
CA SER A 96 -8.25 16.48 -1.44
C SER A 96 -7.18 16.19 -0.39
N LYS A 97 -7.44 15.25 0.53
CA LYS A 97 -6.48 14.92 1.58
C LYS A 97 -5.32 14.10 1.03
N PHE A 98 -5.57 13.11 0.18
CA PHE A 98 -4.51 12.36 -0.49
C PHE A 98 -3.67 13.24 -1.42
N VAL A 99 -4.28 14.18 -2.15
CA VAL A 99 -3.54 15.15 -2.99
C VAL A 99 -2.59 15.99 -2.12
N ARG A 100 -3.10 16.57 -1.02
CA ARG A 100 -2.28 17.35 -0.08
C ARG A 100 -1.14 16.53 0.53
N MET A 101 -1.37 15.25 0.82
CA MET A 101 -0.30 14.36 1.30
C MET A 101 0.74 14.06 0.23
N ALA A 102 0.34 13.80 -1.01
CA ALA A 102 1.27 13.57 -2.12
C ALA A 102 2.18 14.79 -2.37
N LYS A 103 1.63 16.01 -2.18
CA LYS A 103 2.36 17.28 -2.23
C LYS A 103 3.16 17.63 -0.99
N PHE A 104 3.00 16.86 0.09
CA PHE A 104 3.53 17.18 1.41
C PHE A 104 3.02 18.51 2.00
N ASP A 105 1.86 19.01 1.54
CA ASP A 105 1.16 20.16 2.15
C ASP A 105 0.62 19.83 3.54
N ILE A 106 0.44 18.54 3.83
CA ILE A 106 0.19 17.99 5.17
C ILE A 106 1.06 16.75 5.34
N THR A 107 1.57 16.54 6.55
CA THR A 107 2.53 15.45 6.85
C THR A 107 2.05 14.52 7.96
N GLU A 108 0.92 14.85 8.59
CA GLU A 108 0.32 14.02 9.60
C GLU A 108 -0.22 12.72 8.98
N PRO A 109 -0.04 11.55 9.64
CA PRO A 109 -0.60 10.30 9.16
C PRO A 109 -2.12 10.40 8.93
N TYR A 110 -2.58 9.95 7.76
CA TYR A 110 -4.00 9.92 7.44
C TYR A 110 -4.61 8.61 7.90
N ARG A 111 -5.40 8.71 8.99
CA ARG A 111 -6.23 7.63 9.50
C ARG A 111 -7.56 7.52 8.77
N PHE A 112 -7.94 6.30 8.44
CA PHE A 112 -9.22 5.89 7.84
C PHE A 112 -9.64 4.53 8.39
N GLN A 113 -10.91 4.16 8.19
CA GLN A 113 -11.43 2.86 8.61
C GLN A 113 -11.48 1.93 7.40
N PRO A 114 -10.59 0.92 7.28
CA PRO A 114 -10.51 0.14 6.05
C PRO A 114 -11.83 -0.48 5.61
N ASN A 115 -12.66 -0.91 6.57
CA ASN A 115 -13.94 -1.58 6.38
C ASN A 115 -15.08 -0.68 5.90
N SER A 116 -15.00 0.63 6.10
CA SER A 116 -16.04 1.60 5.72
C SER A 116 -15.54 2.61 4.70
N ASP A 117 -14.23 2.82 4.60
CA ASP A 117 -13.58 3.78 3.72
C ASP A 117 -12.90 3.10 2.51
N ALA A 118 -13.66 2.32 1.74
CA ALA A 118 -13.12 1.52 0.63
C ALA A 118 -12.27 2.32 -0.39
N TYR A 119 -12.67 3.56 -0.70
CA TYR A 119 -11.91 4.42 -1.62
C TYR A 119 -10.55 4.86 -1.05
N LYS A 120 -10.49 5.15 0.26
CA LYS A 120 -9.25 5.53 0.95
C LYS A 120 -8.31 4.33 1.04
N SER A 121 -8.86 3.15 1.37
CA SER A 121 -8.13 1.89 1.35
C SER A 121 -7.51 1.62 -0.02
N LYS A 122 -8.31 1.74 -1.08
CA LYS A 122 -7.86 1.41 -2.44
C LYS A 122 -6.82 2.38 -2.97
N VAL A 123 -6.97 3.70 -2.76
CA VAL A 123 -5.96 4.66 -3.21
C VAL A 123 -4.64 4.51 -2.43
N ALA A 124 -4.69 4.23 -1.13
CA ALA A 124 -3.50 3.96 -0.33
C ALA A 124 -2.77 2.70 -0.84
N ALA A 125 -3.52 1.61 -1.09
CA ALA A 125 -2.98 0.39 -1.69
C ALA A 125 -2.36 0.64 -3.07
N THR A 126 -3.05 1.39 -3.93
CA THR A 126 -2.54 1.74 -5.27
C THR A 126 -1.21 2.50 -5.18
N LEU A 127 -1.12 3.55 -4.36
CA LEU A 127 0.11 4.32 -4.20
C LEU A 127 1.29 3.44 -3.73
N ILE A 128 1.06 2.58 -2.74
CA ILE A 128 2.12 1.71 -2.19
C ILE A 128 2.54 0.64 -3.20
N SER A 129 1.58 0.02 -3.90
CA SER A 129 1.88 -0.99 -4.92
C SER A 129 2.66 -0.38 -6.09
N THR A 130 2.22 0.76 -6.63
CA THR A 130 2.92 1.42 -7.74
C THR A 130 4.33 1.87 -7.32
N PHE A 131 4.51 2.31 -6.07
CA PHE A 131 5.83 2.59 -5.55
C PHE A 131 6.72 1.35 -5.46
N ALA A 132 6.17 0.21 -5.04
CA ALA A 132 6.91 -1.05 -5.02
C ALA A 132 7.33 -1.48 -6.43
N ASP A 133 6.48 -1.31 -7.45
CA ASP A 133 6.82 -1.56 -8.84
C ASP A 133 7.97 -0.66 -9.32
N ARG A 134 7.92 0.64 -8.98
CA ARG A 134 9.00 1.59 -9.30
C ARG A 134 10.33 1.17 -8.67
N LEU A 135 10.32 0.72 -7.42
CA LEU A 135 11.52 0.23 -6.74
C LEU A 135 12.07 -1.06 -7.38
N ALA A 136 11.19 -1.98 -7.78
CA ALA A 136 11.61 -3.20 -8.47
C ALA A 136 12.27 -2.88 -9.81
N ALA A 137 11.62 -2.04 -10.64
CA ALA A 137 12.14 -1.61 -11.93
C ALA A 137 13.49 -0.89 -11.81
N ALA A 138 13.65 -0.03 -10.80
CA ALA A 138 14.93 0.66 -10.56
C ALA A 138 16.06 -0.30 -10.20
N ARG A 139 15.78 -1.36 -9.42
CA ARG A 139 16.76 -2.40 -9.08
C ARG A 139 17.17 -3.21 -10.32
N GLU A 140 16.20 -3.62 -11.13
CA GLU A 140 16.46 -4.35 -12.38
C GLU A 140 17.30 -3.53 -13.35
N ALA A 141 16.99 -2.24 -13.50
CA ALA A 141 17.78 -1.33 -14.34
C ALA A 141 19.21 -1.16 -13.82
N GLN A 142 19.42 -1.16 -12.51
CA GLN A 142 20.76 -1.07 -11.92
C GLN A 142 21.56 -2.37 -12.15
N LEU A 143 20.94 -3.53 -11.92
CA LEU A 143 21.56 -4.83 -12.18
C LEU A 143 21.95 -4.98 -13.65
N ALA A 144 21.10 -4.54 -14.58
CA ALA A 144 21.42 -4.53 -15.99
C ALA A 144 22.64 -3.66 -16.29
N LYS A 145 22.76 -2.47 -15.70
CA LYS A 145 23.94 -1.60 -15.88
C LYS A 145 25.22 -2.24 -15.35
N ASP A 146 25.15 -2.89 -14.20
CA ASP A 146 26.32 -3.50 -13.56
C ASP A 146 26.82 -4.72 -14.35
N ILE A 147 25.92 -5.51 -14.97
CA ILE A 147 26.29 -6.62 -15.86
C ILE A 147 26.98 -6.12 -17.14
N HIS A 148 26.59 -4.96 -17.67
CA HIS A 148 27.14 -4.43 -18.92
C HIS A 148 28.40 -3.56 -18.71
N ARG A 149 28.87 -3.37 -17.47
CA ARG A 149 30.09 -2.62 -17.18
C ARG A 149 31.31 -3.55 -17.33
N PRO A 150 32.21 -3.36 -18.31
CA PRO A 150 33.44 -4.15 -18.38
C PRO A 150 34.30 -3.90 -17.13
N PRO A 151 35.09 -4.90 -16.67
CA PRO A 151 35.97 -4.72 -15.53
C PRO A 151 36.92 -3.56 -15.80
N SER A 152 36.93 -2.55 -14.92
CA SER A 152 37.93 -1.50 -14.97
C SER A 152 39.25 -2.11 -14.49
N PHE A 153 40.11 -2.48 -15.43
CA PHE A 153 41.52 -2.72 -15.12
C PHE A 153 42.15 -1.38 -14.79
N SER A 154 42.28 -1.08 -13.49
CA SER A 154 43.12 0.00 -13.01
C SER A 154 44.58 -0.43 -13.15
N ASN A 155 45.37 0.31 -13.93
CA ASN A 155 46.82 0.18 -14.02
C ASN A 155 47.52 0.63 -12.73
#